data_AF-A0A9E5KQT2-F1
#
_entry.id   AF-A0A9E5KQT2-F1
#
_cell.length_a   1.000
_cell.length_b   1.000
_cell.length_c   1.000
_cell.angle_alpha   90.00
_cell.angle_beta   90.00
_cell.angle_gamma   90.00
#
_symmetry.space_group_name_H-M   'P 1'
#
loop_
_entity.id
_entity.type
_entity.pdbx_description
1 polymer ?
#
loop_
_entity_poly.entity_id
_entity_poly.type
_entity_poly.pdbx_seq_one_letter_code
_entity_poly.pdbx_strand_id
1 'polypeptide(L)'
;MTEKRIFDTTEYAMELFNDEMGTSFSMDSVIVRCFTPKTGLSIYKALCSEFFPLWEDRAVEDHGYFESFLGYAFYSDEHDGIMLRSDVEMPEEYLIAVILHELAHIFCSHNEIPGGLFYSRYCDVETENKIENGTMCAGYAIWREFIADMVMTTVNPFYQGHHLRESKPEIKKILKELFPTDPNAKLCLSVLLTHVMSSIEIISAESWEAAEQILRKSQLFPKEQFYAIFHLVWGNLRRGDFWTITPDFIMDLGSQYLLLMTGMMMASI
;
A
#
# COMPACT_ATOMS: atom_id res chain seq x y z
N MET A 1 -10.89 -10.51 18.91
CA MET A 1 -10.73 -9.23 19.66
C MET A 1 -12.09 -8.63 19.99
N THR A 2 -12.21 -7.84 21.06
CA THR A 2 -13.44 -7.08 21.34
C THR A 2 -13.49 -5.81 20.49
N GLU A 3 -14.68 -5.36 20.09
CA GLU A 3 -14.83 -4.09 19.38
C GLU A 3 -14.29 -2.91 20.19
N LYS A 4 -14.51 -2.92 21.51
CA LYS A 4 -13.94 -1.92 22.42
C LYS A 4 -12.42 -1.82 22.28
N ARG A 5 -11.71 -2.97 22.25
CA ARG A 5 -10.25 -2.97 22.06
C ARG A 5 -9.87 -2.35 20.72
N ILE A 6 -10.56 -2.72 19.64
CA ILE A 6 -10.30 -2.18 18.31
C ILE A 6 -10.48 -0.65 18.29
N PHE A 7 -11.56 -0.14 18.88
CA PHE A 7 -11.83 1.30 18.92
C PHE A 7 -10.84 2.06 19.79
N ASP A 8 -10.53 1.57 21.00
CA ASP A 8 -9.52 2.18 21.87
C ASP A 8 -8.16 2.23 21.16
N THR A 9 -7.75 1.14 20.49
CA THR A 9 -6.49 1.11 19.73
C THR A 9 -6.55 2.01 18.49
N THR A 10 -7.72 2.18 17.87
CA THR A 10 -7.89 3.07 16.72
C THR A 10 -7.73 4.53 17.13
N GLU A 11 -8.33 4.94 18.24
CA GLU A 11 -8.17 6.28 18.79
C GLU A 11 -6.70 6.58 19.10
N TYR A 12 -6.00 5.66 19.75
CA TYR A 12 -4.55 5.79 20.00
C TYR A 12 -3.72 5.87 18.70
N ALA A 13 -4.03 5.05 17.69
CA ALA A 13 -3.33 5.10 16.41
C ALA A 13 -3.58 6.43 15.67
N MET A 14 -4.79 7.00 15.78
CA MET A 14 -5.09 8.34 15.25
C MET A 14 -4.28 9.43 15.94
N GLU A 15 -4.11 9.37 17.27
CA GLU A 15 -3.24 10.31 18.01
C GLU A 15 -1.81 10.27 17.48
N LEU A 16 -1.22 9.07 17.36
CA LEU A 16 0.12 8.89 16.78
C LEU A 16 0.22 9.48 15.37
N PHE A 17 -0.77 9.20 14.53
CA PHE A 17 -0.80 9.66 13.14
C PHE A 17 -0.97 11.18 13.04
N ASN A 18 -1.81 11.78 13.89
CA ASN A 18 -2.01 13.22 13.95
C ASN A 18 -0.73 13.94 14.36
N ASP A 19 -0.05 13.43 15.38
CA ASP A 19 1.19 14.01 15.90
C ASP A 19 2.31 14.00 14.85
N GLU A 20 2.49 12.88 14.13
CA GLU A 20 3.58 12.74 13.15
C GLU A 20 3.25 13.38 11.80
N MET A 21 2.01 13.23 11.31
CA MET A 21 1.62 13.63 9.95
C MET A 21 0.88 14.97 9.89
N GLY A 22 0.62 15.62 11.03
CA GLY A 22 -0.08 16.90 11.10
C GLY A 22 -1.55 16.83 10.66
N THR A 23 -2.19 15.68 10.91
CA THR A 23 -3.61 15.44 10.57
C THR A 23 -4.52 15.68 11.79
N SER A 24 -5.82 15.50 11.61
CA SER A 24 -6.82 15.66 12.67
C SER A 24 -7.84 14.52 12.66
N PHE A 25 -7.39 13.29 12.41
CA PHE A 25 -8.22 12.11 12.47
C PHE A 25 -8.76 11.90 13.88
N SER A 26 -10.03 11.51 13.96
CA SER A 26 -10.74 11.19 15.18
C SER A 26 -11.86 10.18 14.89
N MET A 27 -12.41 9.58 15.95
CA MET A 27 -13.58 8.71 15.83
C MET A 27 -14.84 9.45 15.31
N ASP A 28 -14.84 10.78 15.34
CA ASP A 28 -15.91 11.62 14.78
C ASP A 28 -15.70 11.94 13.30
N SER A 29 -14.44 11.92 12.81
CA SER A 29 -14.10 12.28 11.43
C SER A 29 -13.88 11.06 10.51
N VAL A 30 -13.55 9.89 11.07
CA VAL A 30 -13.33 8.65 10.33
C VAL A 30 -14.33 7.59 10.77
N ILE A 31 -15.09 7.05 9.83
CA ILE A 31 -16.12 6.03 10.10
C ILE A 31 -15.44 4.69 10.32
N VAL A 32 -15.43 4.20 11.56
CA VAL A 32 -14.84 2.89 11.90
C VAL A 32 -15.92 1.81 12.02
N ARG A 33 -15.74 0.67 11.36
CA ARG A 33 -16.61 -0.52 11.49
C ARG A 33 -15.80 -1.79 11.68
N CYS A 34 -16.25 -2.65 12.59
CA CYS A 34 -15.67 -3.98 12.76
C CYS A 34 -16.36 -4.98 11.83
N PHE A 35 -15.63 -5.91 11.23
CA PHE A 35 -16.19 -6.97 10.41
C PHE A 35 -15.57 -8.34 10.71
N THR A 36 -16.25 -9.38 10.23
CA THR A 36 -15.73 -10.75 10.14
C THR A 36 -15.91 -11.21 8.68
N PRO A 37 -15.26 -12.28 8.21
CA PRO A 37 -15.48 -12.79 6.85
C PRO A 37 -16.95 -13.04 6.50
N LYS A 38 -17.77 -13.39 7.50
CA LYS A 38 -19.22 -13.62 7.32
C LYS A 38 -20.04 -12.34 7.18
N THR A 39 -19.59 -11.25 7.81
CA THR A 39 -20.31 -9.96 7.85
C THR A 39 -19.69 -8.89 6.95
N GLY A 40 -18.50 -9.15 6.39
CA GLY A 40 -17.73 -8.21 5.59
C GLY A 40 -18.54 -7.62 4.43
N LEU A 41 -19.17 -8.47 3.61
CA LEU A 41 -19.94 -8.00 2.45
C LEU A 41 -21.12 -7.11 2.85
N SER A 42 -21.87 -7.49 3.89
CA SER A 42 -23.02 -6.70 4.34
C SER A 42 -22.60 -5.35 4.91
N ILE A 43 -21.48 -5.30 5.63
CA ILE A 43 -20.95 -4.06 6.22
C ILE A 43 -20.39 -3.16 5.12
N TYR A 44 -19.65 -3.73 4.17
CA TYR A 44 -19.14 -3.02 3.00
C TYR A 44 -20.27 -2.35 2.21
N LYS A 45 -21.31 -3.12 1.85
CA LYS A 45 -22.47 -2.59 1.10
C LYS A 45 -23.21 -1.50 1.89
N ALA A 46 -23.35 -1.65 3.20
CA ALA A 46 -23.95 -0.61 4.04
C ALA A 46 -23.12 0.68 4.03
N LEU A 47 -21.80 0.59 4.21
CA LEU A 47 -20.90 1.74 4.14
C LEU A 47 -20.93 2.42 2.75
N CYS A 48 -20.92 1.64 1.67
CA CYS A 48 -20.99 2.20 0.32
C CYS A 48 -22.31 2.91 0.09
N SER A 49 -23.44 2.30 0.46
CA SER A 49 -24.75 2.91 0.26
C SER A 49 -24.95 4.18 1.09
N GLU A 50 -24.35 4.27 2.29
CA GLU A 50 -24.57 5.39 3.20
C GLU A 50 -23.56 6.52 3.01
N PHE A 51 -22.29 6.21 2.73
CA PHE A 51 -21.19 7.17 2.75
C PHE A 51 -20.30 7.14 1.50
N PHE A 52 -20.16 5.99 0.82
CA PHE A 52 -19.21 5.80 -0.29
C PHE A 52 -19.88 5.24 -1.56
N PRO A 53 -20.88 5.92 -2.16
CA PRO A 53 -21.69 5.34 -3.24
C PRO A 53 -20.88 4.97 -4.49
N LEU A 54 -19.75 5.66 -4.74
CA LEU A 54 -18.86 5.36 -5.88
C LEU A 54 -18.06 4.05 -5.71
N TRP A 55 -18.15 3.39 -4.55
CA TRP A 55 -17.41 2.18 -4.24
C TRP A 55 -18.27 0.91 -4.33
N GLU A 56 -19.59 1.04 -4.58
CA GLU A 56 -20.53 -0.08 -4.52
C GLU A 56 -20.14 -1.26 -5.44
N ASP A 57 -19.64 -0.96 -6.64
CA ASP A 57 -19.23 -1.96 -7.64
C ASP A 57 -17.79 -2.48 -7.44
N ARG A 58 -17.05 -1.99 -6.45
CA ARG A 58 -15.63 -2.36 -6.23
C ARG A 58 -15.45 -3.61 -5.37
N ALA A 59 -16.48 -4.04 -4.63
CA ALA A 59 -16.43 -5.29 -3.90
C ALA A 59 -16.44 -6.48 -4.86
N VAL A 60 -15.46 -7.37 -4.69
CA VAL A 60 -15.48 -8.67 -5.36
C VAL A 60 -16.39 -9.60 -4.54
N GLU A 61 -17.49 -10.06 -5.12
CA GLU A 61 -18.41 -11.03 -4.48
C GLU A 61 -17.85 -12.47 -4.45
N ASP A 62 -16.53 -12.63 -4.53
CA ASP A 62 -15.87 -13.94 -4.54
C ASP A 62 -15.73 -14.52 -3.13
N HIS A 63 -15.79 -15.86 -3.05
CA HIS A 63 -15.60 -16.58 -1.80
C HIS A 63 -14.19 -16.35 -1.25
N GLY A 64 -14.10 -15.82 -0.03
CA GLY A 64 -12.84 -15.59 0.66
C GLY A 64 -12.26 -14.18 0.51
N TYR A 65 -12.91 -13.26 -0.21
CA TYR A 65 -12.44 -11.87 -0.35
C TYR A 65 -12.17 -11.21 1.01
N PHE A 66 -13.15 -11.25 1.92
CA PHE A 66 -13.04 -10.72 3.28
C PHE A 66 -12.19 -11.58 4.23
N GLU A 67 -11.63 -12.70 3.77
CA GLU A 67 -10.64 -13.48 4.51
C GLU A 67 -9.22 -12.99 4.24
N SER A 68 -9.01 -12.26 3.14
CA SER A 68 -7.68 -11.92 2.62
C SER A 68 -7.04 -10.68 3.24
N PHE A 69 -7.80 -9.87 3.99
CA PHE A 69 -7.31 -8.64 4.61
C PHE A 69 -7.77 -8.47 6.06
N LEU A 70 -7.05 -7.62 6.79
CA LEU A 70 -7.30 -7.29 8.20
C LEU A 70 -7.92 -5.90 8.36
N GLY A 71 -7.65 -5.00 7.43
CA GLY A 71 -8.17 -3.64 7.36
C GLY A 71 -8.61 -3.32 5.93
N TYR A 72 -9.45 -2.29 5.80
CA TYR A 72 -9.81 -1.73 4.50
C TYR A 72 -10.22 -0.27 4.66
N ALA A 73 -9.46 0.63 4.04
CA ALA A 73 -9.73 2.06 4.00
C ALA A 73 -10.76 2.46 2.92
N PHE A 74 -11.57 3.46 3.26
CA PHE A 74 -12.51 4.16 2.40
C PHE A 74 -12.18 5.64 2.45
N TYR A 75 -12.33 6.31 1.32
CA TYR A 75 -12.08 7.75 1.20
C TYR A 75 -12.93 8.35 0.08
N SER A 76 -13.30 9.61 0.28
CA SER A 76 -14.05 10.44 -0.66
C SER A 76 -13.82 11.91 -0.33
N ASP A 77 -14.34 12.83 -1.13
CA ASP A 77 -14.25 14.28 -0.82
C ASP A 77 -14.99 14.66 0.48
N GLU A 78 -15.95 13.85 0.96
CA GLU A 78 -16.83 14.19 2.08
C GLU A 78 -16.58 13.35 3.34
N HIS A 79 -16.24 12.08 3.16
CA HIS A 79 -16.13 11.10 4.24
C HIS A 79 -14.89 10.24 4.07
N ASP A 80 -14.34 9.81 5.21
CA ASP A 80 -13.29 8.79 5.32
C ASP A 80 -13.77 7.65 6.22
N GLY A 81 -13.24 6.45 6.03
CA GLY A 81 -13.67 5.29 6.80
C GLY A 81 -12.66 4.16 6.81
N ILE A 82 -12.77 3.28 7.80
CA ILE A 82 -11.96 2.07 7.93
C ILE A 82 -12.86 0.92 8.39
N MET A 83 -12.73 -0.23 7.72
CA MET A 83 -13.22 -1.51 8.20
C MET A 83 -12.08 -2.32 8.82
N LEU A 84 -12.26 -2.86 10.02
CA LEU A 84 -11.25 -3.64 10.74
C LEU A 84 -11.77 -5.03 11.10
N ARG A 85 -10.94 -6.05 10.91
CA ARG A 85 -11.30 -7.44 11.14
C ARG A 85 -11.25 -7.80 12.63
N SER A 86 -12.35 -8.31 13.19
CA SER A 86 -12.49 -8.53 14.63
C SER A 86 -12.39 -10.00 15.08
N ASP A 87 -12.53 -10.97 14.17
CA ASP A 87 -12.50 -12.41 14.46
C ASP A 87 -11.09 -12.98 14.67
N VAL A 88 -10.04 -12.21 14.37
CA VAL A 88 -8.64 -12.63 14.52
C VAL A 88 -8.04 -11.95 15.74
N GLU A 89 -7.46 -12.73 16.66
CA GLU A 89 -6.73 -12.16 17.79
C GLU A 89 -5.32 -11.73 17.37
N MET A 90 -4.94 -10.51 17.69
CA MET A 90 -3.65 -9.93 17.31
C MET A 90 -2.93 -9.34 18.52
N PRO A 91 -1.58 -9.36 18.54
CA PRO A 91 -0.79 -8.49 19.40
C PRO A 91 -1.16 -7.02 19.17
N GLU A 92 -1.00 -6.20 20.20
CA GLU A 92 -1.37 -4.77 20.14
C GLU A 92 -0.53 -4.01 19.12
N GLU A 93 0.77 -4.26 19.08
CA GLU A 93 1.69 -3.64 18.12
C GLU A 93 1.32 -3.96 16.66
N TYR A 94 0.75 -5.14 16.42
CA TYR A 94 0.32 -5.56 15.09
C TYR A 94 -1.01 -4.92 14.69
N LEU A 95 -1.96 -4.82 15.63
CA LEU A 95 -3.22 -4.11 15.40
C LEU A 95 -2.97 -2.62 15.11
N ILE A 96 -2.07 -1.98 15.84
CA ILE A 96 -1.65 -0.60 15.59
C ILE A 96 -1.07 -0.46 14.19
N ALA A 97 -0.17 -1.36 13.78
CA ALA A 97 0.41 -1.33 12.44
C ALA A 97 -0.67 -1.44 11.33
N VAL A 98 -1.67 -2.33 11.49
CA VAL A 98 -2.79 -2.44 10.55
C VAL A 98 -3.58 -1.12 10.48
N ILE A 99 -3.93 -0.53 11.62
CA ILE A 99 -4.72 0.70 11.65
C ILE A 99 -3.95 1.87 11.03
N LEU A 100 -2.66 2.01 11.35
CA LEU A 100 -1.80 3.04 10.78
C LEU A 100 -1.64 2.89 9.26
N HIS A 101 -1.58 1.65 8.74
CA HIS A 101 -1.59 1.38 7.31
C HIS A 101 -2.90 1.85 6.65
N GLU A 102 -4.06 1.58 7.25
CA GLU A 102 -5.34 2.05 6.71
C GLU A 102 -5.51 3.57 6.79
N LEU A 103 -5.03 4.21 7.87
CA LEU A 103 -4.98 5.68 7.97
C LEU A 103 -4.03 6.28 6.92
N ALA A 104 -2.94 5.59 6.60
CA ALA A 104 -2.03 6.02 5.55
C ALA A 104 -2.68 5.99 4.16
N HIS A 105 -3.55 5.02 3.85
CA HIS A 105 -4.34 5.02 2.62
C HIS A 105 -5.23 6.26 2.51
N ILE A 106 -5.94 6.61 3.59
CA ILE A 106 -6.77 7.82 3.63
C ILE A 106 -5.91 9.06 3.43
N PHE A 107 -4.84 9.20 4.21
CA PHE A 107 -3.94 10.35 4.14
C PHE A 107 -3.34 10.52 2.74
N CYS A 108 -2.78 9.46 2.15
CA CYS A 108 -2.15 9.52 0.84
C CYS A 108 -3.19 9.86 -0.23
N SER A 109 -4.39 9.29 -0.16
CA SER A 109 -5.46 9.58 -1.12
C SER A 109 -5.82 11.07 -1.15
N HIS A 110 -5.70 11.79 -0.04
CA HIS A 110 -5.95 13.23 0.01
C HIS A 110 -4.74 14.11 -0.34
N ASN A 111 -3.52 13.60 -0.15
CA ASN A 111 -2.30 14.43 -0.13
C ASN A 111 -1.24 14.09 -1.19
N GLU A 112 -1.36 12.95 -1.88
CA GLU A 112 -0.34 12.49 -2.84
C GLU A 112 -0.29 13.34 -4.13
N ILE A 113 -1.38 14.04 -4.45
CA ILE A 113 -1.46 15.03 -5.53
C ILE A 113 -2.32 16.24 -5.11
N PRO A 114 -2.16 17.41 -5.78
CA PRO A 114 -3.04 18.55 -5.55
C PRO A 114 -4.52 18.22 -5.81
N GLY A 115 -5.33 18.36 -4.77
CA GLY A 115 -6.76 18.03 -4.79
C GLY A 115 -7.09 16.54 -4.59
N GLY A 116 -6.10 15.70 -4.30
CA GLY A 116 -6.28 14.30 -3.93
C GLY A 116 -6.94 13.41 -4.99
N LEU A 117 -7.33 12.22 -4.53
CA LEU A 117 -8.08 11.18 -5.23
C LEU A 117 -7.45 10.75 -6.56
N PHE A 118 -6.15 10.41 -6.55
CA PHE A 118 -5.43 9.99 -7.77
C PHE A 118 -6.16 8.86 -8.48
N TYR A 119 -6.59 7.83 -7.75
CA TYR A 119 -7.30 6.69 -8.33
C TYR A 119 -8.54 7.13 -9.12
N SER A 120 -9.40 7.95 -8.51
CA SER A 120 -10.64 8.42 -9.15
C SER A 120 -10.36 9.29 -10.38
N ARG A 121 -9.23 10.01 -10.40
CA ARG A 121 -8.87 10.93 -11.49
C ARG A 121 -8.15 10.27 -12.67
N TYR A 122 -7.38 9.21 -12.42
CA TYR A 122 -6.47 8.64 -13.41
C TYR A 122 -6.65 7.14 -13.67
N CYS A 123 -7.32 6.41 -12.78
CA CYS A 123 -7.47 4.95 -12.86
C CYS A 123 -8.93 4.52 -13.06
N ASP A 124 -9.87 5.18 -12.38
CA ASP A 124 -11.32 4.91 -12.42
C ASP A 124 -12.03 5.80 -13.46
N VAL A 125 -11.36 6.02 -14.60
CA VAL A 125 -11.87 6.84 -15.70
C VAL A 125 -12.08 5.96 -16.93
N GLU A 126 -13.22 6.14 -17.60
CA GLU A 126 -13.44 5.51 -18.90
C GLU A 126 -12.50 6.15 -19.93
N THR A 127 -11.64 5.33 -20.53
CA THR A 127 -10.67 5.78 -21.54
C THR A 127 -10.72 4.90 -22.78
N GLU A 128 -10.46 5.51 -23.94
CA GLU A 128 -10.32 4.76 -25.20
C GLU A 128 -9.04 3.90 -25.18
N ASN A 129 -7.97 4.38 -24.55
CA ASN A 129 -6.69 3.69 -24.45
C ASN A 129 -6.62 2.77 -23.20
N LYS A 130 -7.21 1.58 -23.32
CA LYS A 130 -7.23 0.57 -22.24
C LYS A 130 -5.84 0.13 -21.78
N ILE A 131 -4.83 0.17 -22.64
CA ILE A 131 -3.46 -0.25 -22.30
C ILE A 131 -2.83 0.79 -21.37
N GLU A 132 -2.93 2.06 -21.73
CA GLU A 132 -2.43 3.16 -20.91
C GLU A 132 -3.13 3.21 -19.55
N ASN A 133 -4.47 3.12 -19.54
CA ASN A 133 -5.22 3.06 -18.28
C ASN A 133 -4.82 1.84 -17.42
N GLY A 134 -4.71 0.65 -18.03
CA GLY A 134 -4.26 -0.54 -17.32
C GLY A 134 -2.84 -0.41 -16.75
N THR A 135 -1.96 0.30 -17.45
CA THR A 135 -0.58 0.59 -17.00
C THR A 135 -0.59 1.55 -15.82
N MET A 136 -1.37 2.64 -15.89
CA MET A 136 -1.57 3.59 -14.80
C MET A 136 -2.12 2.90 -13.55
N CYS A 137 -3.19 2.11 -13.71
CA CYS A 137 -3.79 1.33 -12.63
C CYS A 137 -2.80 0.37 -11.98
N ALA A 138 -1.94 -0.28 -12.78
CA ALA A 138 -0.94 -1.19 -12.26
C ALA A 138 0.12 -0.47 -11.43
N GLY A 139 0.65 0.65 -11.93
CA GLY A 139 1.61 1.49 -11.20
C GLY A 139 1.03 2.01 -9.90
N TYR A 140 -0.20 2.52 -9.93
CA TYR A 140 -0.85 3.08 -8.75
C TYR A 140 -1.17 2.01 -7.69
N ALA A 141 -1.63 0.82 -8.12
CA ALA A 141 -1.88 -0.28 -7.22
C ALA A 141 -0.60 -0.77 -6.51
N ILE A 142 0.58 -0.62 -7.13
CA ILE A 142 1.86 -0.91 -6.47
C ILE A 142 2.22 0.23 -5.51
N TRP A 143 2.13 1.47 -5.98
CA TRP A 143 2.51 2.64 -5.20
C TRP A 143 1.69 2.77 -3.92
N ARG A 144 0.36 2.68 -3.99
CA ARG A 144 -0.52 2.97 -2.86
C ARG A 144 -0.29 2.04 -1.66
N GLU A 145 -0.04 0.75 -1.91
CA GLU A 145 0.23 -0.22 -0.83
C GLU A 145 1.64 -0.01 -0.28
N PHE A 146 2.62 0.22 -1.16
CA PHE A 146 4.00 0.50 -0.77
C PHE A 146 4.11 1.77 0.07
N ILE A 147 3.47 2.86 -0.35
CA ILE A 147 3.56 4.14 0.35
C ILE A 147 2.79 4.11 1.66
N ALA A 148 1.66 3.41 1.74
CA ALA A 148 0.93 3.20 2.99
C ALA A 148 1.81 2.49 4.03
N ASP A 149 2.56 1.47 3.63
CA ASP A 149 3.55 0.82 4.50
C ASP A 149 4.67 1.78 4.91
N MET A 150 5.22 2.58 4.00
CA MET A 150 6.27 3.55 4.33
C MET A 150 5.78 4.59 5.35
N VAL A 151 4.58 5.13 5.18
CA VAL A 151 3.95 6.05 6.15
C VAL A 151 3.71 5.33 7.48
N MET A 152 3.16 4.12 7.46
CA MET A 152 2.97 3.31 8.66
C MET A 152 4.29 3.12 9.42
N THR A 153 5.38 2.75 8.73
CA THR A 153 6.70 2.59 9.37
C THR A 153 7.27 3.88 9.94
N THR A 154 6.87 5.03 9.40
CA THR A 154 7.29 6.36 9.89
C THR A 154 6.55 6.73 11.17
N VAL A 155 5.23 6.50 11.21
CA VAL A 155 4.37 6.84 12.35
C VAL A 155 4.47 5.82 13.49
N ASN A 156 4.74 4.56 13.18
CA ASN A 156 4.64 3.48 14.15
C ASN A 156 5.78 3.50 15.18
N PRO A 157 5.51 3.75 16.48
CA PRO A 157 6.54 3.86 17.51
C PRO A 157 7.22 2.53 17.83
N PHE A 158 6.64 1.40 17.40
CA PHE A 158 7.19 0.06 17.59
C PHE A 158 8.08 -0.38 16.43
N TYR A 159 8.12 0.37 15.33
CA TYR A 159 8.98 0.06 14.20
C TYR A 159 10.42 0.52 14.49
N GLN A 160 11.37 -0.43 14.52
CA GLN A 160 12.77 -0.16 14.88
C GLN A 160 13.72 -0.08 13.67
N GLY A 161 13.17 -0.02 12.45
CA GLY A 161 13.94 -0.23 11.24
C GLY A 161 14.44 -1.67 11.12
N HIS A 162 15.05 -1.99 9.98
CA HIS A 162 15.65 -3.29 9.77
C HIS A 162 16.81 -3.22 8.77
N HIS A 163 17.69 -4.21 8.82
CA HIS A 163 18.73 -4.37 7.81
C HIS A 163 18.23 -5.19 6.63
N LEU A 164 18.64 -4.86 5.41
CA LEU A 164 18.27 -5.62 4.20
C LEU A 164 18.59 -7.13 4.33
N ARG A 165 19.64 -7.47 5.09
CA ARG A 165 20.03 -8.86 5.35
C ARG A 165 18.97 -9.65 6.16
N GLU A 166 18.23 -8.99 7.03
CA GLU A 166 17.21 -9.59 7.90
C GLU A 166 15.95 -9.92 7.10
N SER A 167 15.62 -9.09 6.10
CA SER A 167 14.49 -9.30 5.17
C SER A 167 14.78 -10.32 4.07
N LYS A 168 16.00 -10.86 3.96
CA LYS A 168 16.38 -11.81 2.89
C LYS A 168 15.46 -13.03 2.75
N PRO A 169 15.05 -13.72 3.84
CA PRO A 169 14.15 -14.87 3.72
C PRO A 169 12.81 -14.48 3.13
N GLU A 170 12.22 -13.38 3.58
CA GLU A 170 10.91 -12.91 3.10
C GLU A 170 11.00 -12.39 1.68
N ILE A 171 12.03 -11.60 1.34
CA ILE A 171 12.31 -11.16 -0.04
C ILE A 171 12.38 -12.36 -0.98
N LYS A 172 13.06 -13.46 -0.59
CA LYS A 172 13.13 -14.67 -1.42
C LYS A 172 11.80 -15.37 -1.57
N LYS A 173 10.93 -15.32 -0.56
CA LYS A 173 9.58 -15.88 -0.63
C LYS A 173 8.72 -15.04 -1.58
N ILE A 174 8.72 -13.71 -1.41
CA ILE A 174 8.01 -12.77 -2.29
C ILE A 174 8.46 -12.92 -3.73
N LEU A 175 9.76 -13.00 -4.00
CA LEU A 175 10.30 -13.20 -5.35
C LEU A 175 9.86 -14.53 -5.99
N LYS A 176 9.52 -15.53 -5.18
CA LYS A 176 8.95 -16.80 -5.65
C LYS A 176 7.45 -16.74 -5.83
N GLU A 177 6.74 -15.77 -5.26
CA GLU A 177 5.29 -15.58 -5.40
C GLU A 177 4.96 -14.53 -6.47
N LEU A 178 5.93 -13.67 -6.80
CA LEU A 178 5.83 -12.66 -7.83
C LEU A 178 5.74 -13.30 -9.22
N PHE A 179 4.53 -13.65 -9.64
CA PHE A 179 4.24 -14.26 -10.92
C PHE A 179 3.24 -13.46 -11.76
N PRO A 180 3.41 -13.43 -13.10
CA PRO A 180 2.55 -12.64 -14.00
C PRO A 180 1.05 -12.96 -13.94
N THR A 181 0.69 -14.20 -13.61
CA THR A 181 -0.72 -14.64 -13.53
C THR A 181 -1.30 -14.56 -12.12
N ASP A 182 -0.51 -14.19 -11.12
CA ASP A 182 -0.99 -14.07 -9.75
C ASP A 182 -1.73 -12.72 -9.59
N PRO A 183 -3.01 -12.72 -9.17
CA PRO A 183 -3.73 -11.48 -8.88
C PRO A 183 -3.03 -10.60 -7.84
N ASN A 184 -2.24 -11.20 -6.94
CA ASN A 184 -1.50 -10.51 -5.88
C ASN A 184 -0.11 -10.03 -6.30
N ALA A 185 0.32 -10.22 -7.55
CA ALA A 185 1.67 -9.86 -7.98
C ALA A 185 2.04 -8.39 -7.73
N LYS A 186 1.06 -7.47 -7.82
CA LYS A 186 1.27 -6.04 -7.51
C LYS A 186 1.49 -5.81 -6.02
N LEU A 187 0.71 -6.48 -5.17
CA LEU A 187 0.89 -6.45 -3.72
C LEU A 187 2.25 -7.05 -3.34
N CYS A 188 2.64 -8.18 -3.93
CA CYS A 188 3.97 -8.78 -3.73
C CYS A 188 5.09 -7.78 -4.06
N LEU A 189 4.98 -7.07 -5.19
CA LEU A 189 5.98 -6.05 -5.53
C LEU A 189 5.95 -4.87 -4.56
N SER A 190 4.79 -4.47 -4.05
CA SER A 190 4.65 -3.41 -3.05
C SER A 190 5.37 -3.77 -1.75
N VAL A 191 5.11 -4.97 -1.22
CA VAL A 191 5.77 -5.50 -0.02
C VAL A 191 7.27 -5.68 -0.24
N LEU A 192 7.69 -6.11 -1.45
CA LEU A 192 9.11 -6.16 -1.80
C LEU A 192 9.75 -4.77 -1.72
N LEU A 193 9.09 -3.75 -2.27
CA LEU A 193 9.56 -2.37 -2.19
C LEU A 193 9.65 -1.90 -0.74
N THR A 194 8.67 -2.22 0.11
CA THR A 194 8.71 -1.89 1.55
C THR A 194 9.97 -2.46 2.21
N HIS A 195 10.25 -3.76 2.03
CA HIS A 195 11.46 -4.38 2.59
C HIS A 195 12.77 -3.79 2.07
N VAL A 196 12.79 -3.32 0.82
CA VAL A 196 13.99 -2.74 0.22
C VAL A 196 14.18 -1.30 0.67
N MET A 197 13.16 -0.47 0.50
CA MET A 197 13.25 0.99 0.66
C MET A 197 13.25 1.43 2.11
N SER A 198 12.66 0.65 3.03
CA SER A 198 12.70 0.93 4.47
C SER A 198 13.91 0.31 5.18
N SER A 199 14.81 -0.36 4.45
CA SER A 199 16.03 -0.90 5.03
C SER A 199 17.03 0.23 5.35
N ILE A 200 17.72 0.10 6.49
CA ILE A 200 18.66 1.12 6.99
C ILE A 200 19.71 1.48 5.95
N GLU A 201 20.21 0.49 5.21
CA GLU A 201 21.23 0.68 4.18
C GLU A 201 20.75 1.56 3.01
N ILE A 202 19.48 1.44 2.62
CA ILE A 202 18.91 2.16 1.48
C ILE A 202 18.40 3.55 1.88
N ILE A 203 17.82 3.68 3.08
CA ILE A 203 17.48 4.97 3.69
C ILE A 203 18.75 5.84 3.82
N SER A 204 19.85 5.25 4.30
CA SER A 204 21.09 5.99 4.57
C SER A 204 21.96 6.23 3.33
N ALA A 205 21.58 5.70 2.17
CA ALA A 205 22.35 5.89 0.94
C ALA A 205 22.29 7.35 0.47
N GLU A 206 23.45 7.98 0.26
CA GLU A 206 23.55 9.38 -0.17
C GLU A 206 23.24 9.58 -1.66
N SER A 207 23.36 8.53 -2.47
CA SER A 207 23.06 8.56 -3.90
C SER A 207 22.46 7.22 -4.37
N TRP A 208 21.83 7.24 -5.55
CA TRP A 208 21.32 6.03 -6.18
C TRP A 208 22.46 5.03 -6.45
N GLU A 209 23.63 5.49 -6.90
CA GLU A 209 24.77 4.60 -7.20
C GLU A 209 25.23 3.84 -5.95
N ALA A 210 25.22 4.48 -4.78
CA ALA A 210 25.53 3.83 -3.51
C ALA A 210 24.47 2.79 -3.13
N ALA A 211 23.18 3.16 -3.24
CA ALA A 211 22.06 2.25 -2.99
C ALA A 211 22.08 1.05 -3.94
N GLU A 212 22.28 1.28 -5.23
CA GLU A 212 22.38 0.26 -6.27
C GLU A 212 23.53 -0.70 -6.01
N GLN A 213 24.70 -0.18 -5.60
CA GLN A 213 25.84 -1.03 -5.26
C GLN A 213 25.51 -1.97 -4.09
N ILE A 214 24.78 -1.50 -3.07
CA ILE A 214 24.33 -2.31 -1.94
C ILE A 214 23.36 -3.40 -2.42
N LEU A 215 22.36 -3.03 -3.23
CA LEU A 215 21.37 -3.96 -3.77
C LEU A 215 22.01 -5.03 -4.65
N ARG A 216 22.96 -4.65 -5.53
CA ARG A 216 23.68 -5.60 -6.40
C ARG A 216 24.57 -6.54 -5.60
N LYS A 217 25.28 -6.03 -4.57
CA LYS A 217 26.08 -6.87 -3.65
C LYS A 217 25.23 -7.88 -2.87
N SER A 218 23.95 -7.60 -2.66
CA SER A 218 23.04 -8.54 -1.98
C SER A 218 22.78 -9.82 -2.78
N GLN A 219 22.91 -9.75 -4.12
CA GLN A 219 22.61 -10.83 -5.08
C GLN A 219 21.18 -11.39 -4.96
N LEU A 220 20.23 -10.58 -4.45
CA LEU A 220 18.84 -11.01 -4.28
C LEU A 220 18.02 -10.87 -5.56
N PHE A 221 18.32 -9.87 -6.39
CA PHE A 221 17.47 -9.47 -7.52
C PHE A 221 18.08 -9.91 -8.85
N PRO A 222 17.45 -10.88 -9.56
CA PRO A 222 18.05 -11.53 -10.72
C PRO A 222 17.85 -10.79 -12.05
N LYS A 223 16.97 -9.77 -12.10
CA LYS A 223 16.60 -9.05 -13.33
C LYS A 223 16.92 -7.56 -13.19
N GLU A 224 17.42 -6.95 -14.26
CA GLU A 224 17.72 -5.51 -14.31
C GLU A 224 16.47 -4.64 -14.06
N GLN A 225 15.30 -5.13 -14.45
CA GLN A 225 14.02 -4.45 -14.20
C GLN A 225 13.74 -4.18 -12.72
N PHE A 226 14.23 -5.00 -11.79
CA PHE A 226 14.10 -4.69 -10.36
C PHE A 226 14.86 -3.41 -10.02
N TYR A 227 16.09 -3.25 -10.51
CA TYR A 227 16.90 -2.07 -10.25
C TYR A 227 16.32 -0.81 -10.91
N ALA A 228 15.69 -0.95 -12.09
CA ALA A 228 14.95 0.16 -12.71
C ALA A 228 13.76 0.62 -11.84
N ILE A 229 12.96 -0.32 -11.34
CA ILE A 229 11.84 -0.02 -10.42
C ILE A 229 12.39 0.62 -9.13
N PHE A 230 13.44 0.04 -8.55
CA PHE A 230 14.06 0.58 -7.33
C PHE A 230 14.58 1.99 -7.53
N HIS A 231 15.19 2.31 -8.68
CA HIS A 231 15.68 3.64 -8.98
C HIS A 231 14.53 4.66 -9.05
N LEU A 232 13.45 4.32 -9.75
CA LEU A 232 12.26 5.17 -9.86
C LEU A 232 11.69 5.48 -8.48
N VAL A 233 11.45 4.44 -7.67
CA VAL A 233 10.85 4.57 -6.33
C VAL A 233 11.79 5.33 -5.37
N TRP A 234 13.08 4.98 -5.34
CA TRP A 234 14.08 5.67 -4.51
C TRP A 234 14.18 7.15 -4.86
N GLY A 235 14.13 7.47 -6.15
CA GLY A 235 14.11 8.84 -6.64
C GLY A 235 12.86 9.59 -6.19
N ASN A 236 11.69 8.96 -6.25
CA ASN A 236 10.43 9.60 -5.87
C ASN A 236 10.33 9.87 -4.36
N LEU A 237 10.73 8.91 -3.51
CA LEU A 237 10.74 9.06 -2.05
C LEU A 237 11.60 10.25 -1.57
N ARG A 238 12.53 10.71 -2.39
CA ARG A 238 13.45 11.82 -2.07
C ARG A 238 13.06 13.14 -2.73
N ARG A 239 11.92 13.20 -3.41
CA ARG A 239 11.38 14.42 -4.03
C ARG A 239 10.28 15.00 -3.15
N GLY A 240 10.56 16.13 -2.50
CA GLY A 240 9.58 16.79 -1.64
C GLY A 240 9.11 15.88 -0.51
N ASP A 241 7.81 15.89 -0.22
CA ASP A 241 7.21 14.95 0.71
C ASP A 241 7.14 13.56 0.06
N PHE A 242 7.62 12.54 0.78
CA PHE A 242 7.92 11.23 0.19
C PHE A 242 6.70 10.46 -0.34
N TRP A 243 5.49 10.89 0.03
CA TRP A 243 4.21 10.34 -0.45
C TRP A 243 3.70 11.00 -1.74
N THR A 244 4.28 12.12 -2.17
CA THR A 244 3.81 12.84 -3.34
C THR A 244 4.17 12.12 -4.64
N ILE A 245 3.27 12.19 -5.62
CA ILE A 245 3.42 11.52 -6.91
C ILE A 245 3.04 12.43 -8.08
N THR A 246 3.39 11.96 -9.28
CA THR A 246 2.93 12.54 -10.54
C THR A 246 2.35 11.43 -11.42
N PRO A 247 1.44 11.76 -12.36
CA PRO A 247 0.94 10.79 -13.33
C PRO A 247 2.07 10.10 -14.11
N ASP A 248 3.11 10.86 -14.50
CA ASP A 248 4.27 10.34 -15.22
C ASP A 248 5.04 9.30 -14.40
N PHE A 249 5.30 9.58 -13.12
CA PHE A 249 5.94 8.62 -12.22
C PHE A 249 5.15 7.31 -12.10
N ILE A 250 3.83 7.40 -11.92
CA ILE A 250 2.97 6.22 -11.79
C ILE A 250 2.90 5.43 -13.10
N MET A 251 2.83 6.11 -14.24
CA MET A 251 2.88 5.49 -15.56
C MET A 251 4.21 4.76 -15.79
N ASP A 252 5.33 5.37 -15.41
CA ASP A 252 6.66 4.76 -15.50
C ASP A 252 6.77 3.53 -14.59
N LEU A 253 6.28 3.62 -13.35
CA LEU A 253 6.25 2.50 -12.42
C LEU A 253 5.42 1.33 -12.97
N GLY A 254 4.23 1.63 -13.50
CA GLY A 254 3.37 0.64 -14.16
C GLY A 254 4.05 0.00 -15.36
N SER A 255 4.72 0.80 -16.19
CA SER A 255 5.45 0.32 -17.36
C SER A 255 6.60 -0.61 -16.98
N GLN A 256 7.40 -0.25 -15.96
CA GLN A 256 8.48 -1.10 -15.47
C GLN A 256 7.95 -2.40 -14.85
N TYR A 257 6.84 -2.35 -14.14
CA TYR A 257 6.16 -3.55 -13.63
C TYR A 257 5.74 -4.49 -14.77
N LEU A 258 5.08 -3.97 -15.81
CA LEU A 258 4.67 -4.80 -16.94
C LEU A 258 5.87 -5.42 -17.67
N LEU A 259 6.96 -4.66 -17.86
CA LEU A 259 8.20 -5.18 -18.43
C LEU A 259 8.81 -6.29 -17.56
N LEU A 260 8.78 -6.14 -16.24
CA LEU A 260 9.23 -7.17 -15.31
C LEU A 260 8.37 -8.44 -15.45
N MET A 261 7.04 -8.31 -15.48
CA MET A 261 6.11 -9.44 -15.64
C MET A 261 6.30 -10.15 -16.99
N THR A 262 6.40 -9.41 -18.09
CA THR A 262 6.67 -9.99 -19.42
C THR A 262 8.01 -10.72 -19.43
N GLY A 263 9.05 -10.12 -18.84
CA GLY A 263 10.37 -10.74 -18.71
C GLY A 263 10.37 -11.99 -17.83
N MET A 264 9.45 -12.12 -16.87
CA MET A 264 9.25 -13.33 -16.07
C MET A 264 8.53 -14.42 -16.87
N MET A 265 7.48 -14.09 -17.63
CA MET A 265 6.78 -15.06 -18.50
C MET A 265 7.73 -15.73 -19.50
N MET A 266 8.56 -14.94 -20.17
CA MET A 266 9.48 -15.45 -21.20
C MET A 266 10.58 -16.36 -20.66
N ALA A 267 10.89 -16.30 -19.36
CA ALA A 267 11.89 -17.16 -18.72
C ALA A 267 11.30 -18.47 -18.19
N SER A 268 9.97 -18.60 -18.19
CA SER A 268 9.22 -19.79 -17.74
C SER A 268 8.73 -20.68 -18.90
N ILE A 269 9.01 -20.30 -20.14
CA ILE A 269 8.78 -21.07 -21.38
C ILE A 269 10.12 -21.64 -21.85
#